data_AF-A0A923V7R8-F1
#
_entry.id   AF-A0A923V7R8-F1
#
_cell.length_a   1.000
_cell.length_b   1.000
_cell.length_c   1.000
_cell.angle_alpha   90.00
_cell.angle_beta   90.00
_cell.angle_gamma   90.00
#
_symmetry.space_group_name_H-M   'P 1'
#
loop_
_entity.id
_entity.type
_entity.pdbx_description
1 polymer ?
#
loop_
_entity_poly.entity_id
_entity_poly.type
_entity_poly.pdbx_seq_one_letter_code
_entity_poly.pdbx_strand_id
1 'polypeptide(L)'
;MSDSNNQKKRQLELGQTFLKEPDRNYHRGGRSFYFFDFDDNIAYLTTPLIIFHKETADELHLTSGEWALHNSHIGKTGPYSEFEIRYDDETGSFRRFRDVDLKELEKLGHQKQLFVQDVLHALNLPDMQWKGPSWDCFYHATFNQRPISVITARGHNAATIQDGVKEFVRAGYLPAEPNYLSVYAVSNKHVRTHLKDPDYKATIAELKQRAIRASVEKAIEVYGYSPHHRFGMSDDDPKNIQLVIEEMTRLKSSYPEMSFFMIETHGGDFIKHEIGQHGLKSQLIHDGASQLDLFDPTRRKP
;
A
#
# COMPACT_ATOMS: atom_id res chain seq x y z
N MET A 1 1.97 -16.51 -44.60
CA MET A 1 0.69 -15.91 -45.05
C MET A 1 -0.39 -16.62 -44.26
N SER A 2 -0.72 -16.03 -43.10
CA SER A 2 -1.97 -15.28 -42.83
C SER A 2 -3.06 -16.26 -42.34
N ASP A 3 -3.78 -16.04 -41.26
CA ASP A 3 -3.77 -15.00 -40.25
C ASP A 3 -4.58 -15.52 -39.05
N SER A 4 -4.18 -15.04 -37.87
CA SER A 4 -4.97 -14.84 -36.66
C SER A 4 -6.39 -15.42 -36.59
N ASN A 5 -6.62 -16.33 -35.63
CA ASN A 5 -7.83 -16.24 -34.80
C ASN A 5 -7.60 -16.81 -33.39
N ASN A 6 -6.63 -16.26 -32.67
CA ASN A 6 -6.52 -16.47 -31.23
C ASN A 6 -7.33 -15.36 -30.53
N GLN A 7 -8.66 -15.44 -30.68
CA GLN A 7 -9.58 -14.65 -29.87
C GLN A 7 -9.39 -15.07 -28.42
N LYS A 8 -8.52 -14.33 -27.72
CA LYS A 8 -8.47 -14.25 -26.26
C LYS A 8 -9.91 -14.14 -25.78
N LYS A 9 -10.36 -15.15 -25.03
CA LYS A 9 -11.52 -15.08 -24.15
C LYS A 9 -11.29 -13.94 -23.14
N ARG A 10 -11.53 -12.71 -23.58
CA ARG A 10 -11.90 -11.60 -22.71
C ARG A 10 -13.29 -12.00 -22.22
N GLN A 11 -13.32 -12.58 -21.02
CA GLN A 11 -14.57 -12.75 -20.31
C GLN A 11 -15.18 -11.35 -20.19
N LEU A 12 -16.25 -11.12 -20.94
CA LEU A 12 -17.07 -9.94 -20.82
C LEU A 12 -17.59 -9.93 -19.38
N GLU A 13 -17.03 -9.05 -18.54
CA GLU A 13 -17.76 -8.60 -17.36
C GLU A 13 -18.98 -7.83 -17.87
N LEU A 14 -20.08 -8.55 -17.99
CA LEU A 14 -21.39 -8.03 -18.35
C LEU A 14 -21.79 -6.95 -17.35
N GLY A 15 -21.56 -5.68 -17.71
CA GLY A 15 -22.32 -4.50 -17.30
C GLY A 15 -22.88 -4.49 -15.88
N GLN A 16 -22.09 -4.85 -14.86
CA GLN A 16 -22.49 -4.65 -13.48
C GLN A 16 -22.45 -3.16 -13.18
N THR A 17 -23.62 -2.56 -13.02
CA THR A 17 -23.74 -1.17 -12.59
C THR A 17 -23.46 -1.12 -11.09
N PHE A 18 -22.18 -1.08 -10.72
CA PHE A 18 -21.79 -0.86 -9.33
C PHE A 18 -22.37 0.48 -8.88
N LEU A 19 -23.11 0.47 -7.77
CA LEU A 19 -23.65 1.69 -7.17
C LEU A 19 -22.62 2.23 -6.18
N LYS A 20 -22.32 3.53 -6.26
CA LYS A 20 -21.49 4.20 -5.27
C LYS A 20 -22.21 4.20 -3.92
N GLU A 21 -21.47 3.89 -2.87
CA GLU A 21 -21.96 3.87 -1.50
C GLU A 21 -21.55 5.14 -0.75
N PRO A 22 -22.45 5.80 -0.02
CA PRO A 22 -22.06 6.90 0.86
C PRO A 22 -21.23 6.40 2.04
N ASP A 23 -20.50 7.30 2.72
CA ASP A 23 -19.81 6.94 3.96
C ASP A 23 -20.84 6.49 5.00
N ARG A 24 -20.54 5.44 5.79
CA ARG A 24 -21.49 4.86 6.76
C ARG A 24 -22.07 5.91 7.72
N ASN A 25 -21.25 6.88 8.11
CA ASN A 25 -21.61 7.97 9.00
C ASN A 25 -21.72 9.32 8.29
N TYR A 26 -21.89 9.35 6.96
CA TYR A 26 -21.91 10.60 6.18
C TYR A 26 -22.94 11.60 6.71
N HIS A 27 -24.15 11.10 7.02
CA HIS A 27 -25.25 11.87 7.59
C HIS A 27 -24.95 12.49 8.97
N ARG A 28 -23.90 12.04 9.65
CA ARG A 28 -23.42 12.57 10.94
C ARG A 28 -22.13 13.37 10.79
N GLY A 29 -21.75 13.75 9.56
CA GLY A 29 -20.47 14.40 9.27
C GLY A 29 -19.26 13.48 9.38
N GLY A 30 -19.47 12.15 9.42
CA GLY A 30 -18.39 11.16 9.43
C GLY A 30 -17.91 10.80 8.02
N ARG A 31 -16.65 10.39 7.93
CA ARG A 31 -15.97 9.92 6.71
C ARG A 31 -15.21 8.64 7.00
N SER A 32 -15.07 7.78 6.00
CA SER A 32 -14.32 6.52 6.10
C SER A 32 -13.00 6.68 5.36
N PHE A 33 -11.90 6.64 6.11
CA PHE A 33 -10.54 6.79 5.64
C PHE A 33 -9.89 5.42 5.55
N TYR A 34 -9.15 5.18 4.46
CA TYR A 34 -8.48 3.92 4.21
C TYR A 34 -6.97 4.14 4.07
N PHE A 35 -6.20 3.41 4.85
CA PHE A 35 -4.76 3.45 4.84
C PHE A 35 -4.24 2.11 4.29
N PHE A 36 -3.22 2.18 3.44
CA PHE A 36 -2.66 0.99 2.78
C PHE A 36 -1.14 1.04 2.80
N ASP A 37 -0.51 -0.10 3.06
CA ASP A 37 0.82 -0.33 2.50
C ASP A 37 0.70 -0.57 0.99
N PHE A 38 1.68 -0.11 0.22
CA PHE A 38 1.66 -0.32 -1.22
C PHE A 38 2.24 -1.68 -1.57
N ASP A 39 3.47 -1.91 -1.13
CA ASP A 39 4.26 -3.08 -1.48
C ASP A 39 3.73 -4.31 -0.76
N ASP A 40 3.61 -5.40 -1.52
CA ASP A 40 3.13 -6.71 -1.07
C ASP A 40 1.68 -6.74 -0.52
N ASN A 41 1.04 -5.56 -0.38
CA ASN A 41 -0.34 -5.41 0.11
C ASN A 41 -1.32 -4.94 -0.98
N ILE A 42 -1.07 -3.81 -1.66
CA ILE A 42 -1.85 -3.41 -2.84
C ILE A 42 -1.34 -4.17 -4.07
N ALA A 43 -0.02 -4.19 -4.27
CA ALA A 43 0.58 -4.82 -5.43
C ALA A 43 1.95 -5.45 -5.11
N TYR A 44 2.19 -6.63 -5.68
CA TYR A 44 3.51 -7.24 -5.75
C TYR A 44 4.28 -6.64 -6.93
N LEU A 45 5.38 -5.96 -6.63
CA LEU A 45 6.28 -5.39 -7.64
C LEU A 45 7.61 -6.14 -7.66
N THR A 46 8.19 -6.29 -8.83
CA THR A 46 9.46 -7.01 -9.04
C THR A 46 10.69 -6.16 -8.75
N THR A 47 10.55 -5.05 -8.00
CA THR A 47 11.68 -4.17 -7.67
C THR A 47 12.69 -4.93 -6.80
N PRO A 48 13.92 -5.20 -7.25
CA PRO A 48 14.87 -5.96 -6.45
C PRO A 48 15.56 -5.08 -5.42
N LEU A 49 15.83 -5.66 -4.25
CA LEU A 49 16.77 -5.15 -3.26
C LEU A 49 18.16 -5.72 -3.55
N ILE A 50 19.21 -4.92 -3.35
CA ILE A 50 20.56 -5.29 -3.77
C ILE A 50 21.44 -5.45 -2.53
N ILE A 51 22.19 -6.54 -2.44
CA ILE A 51 23.20 -6.75 -1.41
C ILE A 51 24.57 -6.94 -2.07
N PHE A 52 25.64 -6.58 -1.37
CA PHE A 52 26.97 -6.52 -1.97
C PHE A 52 27.90 -7.49 -1.27
N HIS A 53 28.65 -8.29 -2.02
CA HIS A 53 29.68 -9.14 -1.42
C HIS A 53 30.77 -8.25 -0.78
N LYS A 54 31.16 -8.54 0.46
CA LYS A 54 32.09 -7.70 1.24
C LYS A 54 33.46 -7.54 0.60
N GLU A 55 33.98 -8.59 -0.03
CA GLU A 55 35.32 -8.59 -0.65
C GLU A 55 35.30 -8.17 -2.13
N THR A 56 34.50 -8.82 -2.97
CA THR A 56 34.48 -8.59 -4.43
C THR A 56 33.62 -7.40 -4.84
N ALA A 57 32.74 -6.91 -3.96
CA ALA A 57 31.70 -5.93 -4.26
C ALA A 57 30.64 -6.40 -5.29
N ASP A 58 30.57 -7.70 -5.60
CA ASP A 58 29.57 -8.27 -6.49
C ASP A 58 28.15 -8.05 -5.96
N GLU A 59 27.22 -7.74 -6.87
CA GLU A 59 25.82 -7.50 -6.54
C GLU A 59 25.02 -8.79 -6.56
N LEU A 60 24.23 -9.03 -5.51
CA LEU A 60 23.19 -10.04 -5.48
C LEU A 60 21.82 -9.36 -5.32
N HIS A 61 20.87 -9.76 -6.15
CA HIS A 61 19.51 -9.21 -6.13
C HIS A 61 18.58 -10.14 -5.35
N LEU A 62 17.86 -9.55 -4.40
CA LEU A 62 16.84 -10.20 -3.59
C LEU A 62 15.46 -9.65 -3.92
N THR A 63 14.45 -10.50 -3.88
CA THR A 63 13.04 -10.11 -3.87
C THR A 63 12.65 -9.53 -2.50
N SER A 64 11.50 -8.82 -2.44
CA SER A 64 10.95 -8.32 -1.17
C SER A 64 10.71 -9.44 -0.14
N GLY A 65 10.23 -10.61 -0.59
CA GLY A 65 10.02 -11.77 0.27
C GLY A 65 11.31 -12.36 0.83
N GLU A 66 12.34 -12.52 0.01
CA GLU A 66 13.68 -12.95 0.47
C GLU A 66 14.26 -11.94 1.46
N TRP A 67 14.11 -10.65 1.17
CA TRP A 67 14.54 -9.58 2.07
C TRP A 67 13.84 -9.66 3.43
N ALA A 68 12.51 -9.83 3.45
CA ALA A 68 11.73 -9.94 4.69
C ALA A 68 12.21 -11.09 5.59
N LEU A 69 12.64 -12.21 4.99
CA LEU A 69 13.15 -13.38 5.70
C LEU A 69 14.58 -13.18 6.22
N HIS A 70 15.44 -12.52 5.44
CA HIS A 70 16.89 -12.56 5.67
C HIS A 70 17.51 -11.26 6.21
N ASN A 71 16.86 -10.09 6.07
CA ASN A 71 17.50 -8.79 6.32
C ASN A 71 18.18 -8.64 7.68
N SER A 72 17.64 -9.24 8.75
CA SER A 72 18.20 -9.13 10.10
C SER A 72 19.55 -9.85 10.27
N HIS A 73 19.83 -10.82 9.39
CA HIS A 73 20.98 -11.72 9.43
C HIS A 73 22.04 -11.43 8.34
N ILE A 74 21.72 -10.61 7.33
CA ILE A 74 22.67 -10.22 6.28
C ILE A 74 23.93 -9.62 6.91
N GLY A 75 25.09 -10.09 6.46
CA GLY A 75 26.40 -9.67 6.96
C GLY A 75 26.78 -10.23 8.32
N LYS A 76 25.93 -11.07 8.92
CA LYS A 76 26.14 -11.66 10.26
C LYS A 76 26.19 -13.18 10.23
N THR A 77 25.15 -13.81 9.69
CA THR A 77 24.97 -15.28 9.72
C THR A 77 24.17 -15.78 8.52
N GLY A 78 24.23 -17.09 8.26
CA GLY A 78 23.45 -17.74 7.21
C GLY A 78 24.04 -17.53 5.81
N PRO A 79 23.24 -17.76 4.74
CA PRO A 79 23.74 -17.75 3.35
C PRO A 79 24.25 -16.39 2.86
N TYR A 80 23.91 -15.31 3.58
CA TYR A 80 24.29 -13.94 3.23
C TYR A 80 25.28 -13.34 4.24
N SER A 81 26.03 -14.15 4.99
CA SER A 81 27.04 -13.67 5.96
C SER A 81 28.15 -12.86 5.31
N GLU A 82 28.51 -13.19 4.07
CA GLU A 82 29.57 -12.53 3.29
C GLU A 82 29.08 -11.30 2.52
N PHE A 83 27.81 -10.93 2.69
CA PHE A 83 27.21 -9.79 2.03
C PHE A 83 26.96 -8.64 3.00
N GLU A 84 26.82 -7.42 2.49
CA GLU A 84 26.52 -6.23 3.26
C GLU A 84 25.37 -5.43 2.63
N ILE A 85 24.71 -4.64 3.49
CA ILE A 85 23.68 -3.68 3.11
C ILE A 85 24.36 -2.31 3.04
N ARG A 86 24.36 -1.69 1.86
CA ARG A 86 24.80 -0.31 1.63
C ARG A 86 23.58 0.62 1.60
N TYR A 87 23.63 1.73 2.35
CA TYR A 87 22.49 2.65 2.52
C TYR A 87 22.56 3.90 1.64
N ASP A 88 23.55 4.00 0.75
CA ASP A 88 23.62 5.08 -0.22
C ASP A 88 22.41 5.03 -1.17
N ASP A 89 21.79 6.18 -1.43
CA ASP A 89 20.53 6.26 -2.19
C ASP A 89 20.76 6.07 -3.71
N GLU A 90 21.96 6.37 -4.21
CA GLU A 90 22.27 6.32 -5.65
C GLU A 90 22.88 4.97 -6.05
N THR A 91 23.76 4.43 -5.21
CA THR A 91 24.56 3.23 -5.51
C THR A 91 24.24 2.06 -4.61
N GLY A 92 23.56 2.27 -3.49
CA GLY A 92 23.32 1.25 -2.46
C GLY A 92 22.15 0.32 -2.73
N SER A 93 21.78 -0.40 -1.67
CA SER A 93 20.84 -1.54 -1.67
C SER A 93 19.43 -1.18 -2.11
N PHE A 94 19.04 0.07 -1.83
CA PHE A 94 17.69 0.58 -2.04
C PHE A 94 17.62 1.57 -3.20
N ARG A 95 18.65 1.66 -4.05
CA ARG A 95 18.69 2.65 -5.15
C ARG A 95 17.51 2.56 -6.11
N ARG A 96 16.95 1.35 -6.30
CA ARG A 96 15.74 1.12 -7.12
C ARG A 96 14.44 1.51 -6.41
N PHE A 97 14.51 1.91 -5.14
CA PHE A 97 13.40 2.41 -4.33
C PHE A 97 13.45 3.95 -4.21
N ARG A 98 14.21 4.62 -5.08
CA ARG A 98 14.42 6.06 -5.15
C ARG A 98 14.05 6.57 -6.53
N ASP A 99 13.66 7.84 -6.58
CA ASP A 99 13.57 8.54 -7.85
C ASP A 99 14.98 8.78 -8.41
N VAL A 100 15.11 8.61 -9.71
CA VAL A 100 16.32 8.91 -10.48
C VAL A 100 16.17 10.29 -11.11
N ASP A 101 17.27 11.02 -11.29
CA ASP A 101 17.24 12.29 -12.02
C ASP A 101 16.69 12.06 -13.44
N LEU A 102 15.73 12.89 -13.86
CA LEU A 102 15.08 12.77 -15.17
C LEU A 102 16.09 12.82 -16.33
N LYS A 103 17.16 13.61 -16.21
CA LYS A 103 18.22 13.69 -17.23
C LYS A 103 19.00 12.39 -17.34
N GLU A 104 19.14 11.66 -16.24
CA GLU A 104 19.80 10.34 -16.24
C GLU A 104 18.89 9.29 -16.84
N LEU A 105 17.58 9.34 -16.53
CA LEU A 105 16.58 8.47 -17.17
C LEU A 105 16.56 8.67 -18.69
N GLU A 106 16.54 9.92 -19.15
CA GLU A 106 16.56 10.25 -20.59
C GLU A 106 17.81 9.69 -21.29
N LYS A 107 19.00 9.80 -20.66
CA LYS A 107 20.25 9.23 -21.20
C LYS A 107 20.20 7.71 -21.31
N LEU A 108 19.49 7.05 -20.40
CA LEU A 108 19.27 5.60 -20.39
C LEU A 108 18.12 5.16 -21.31
N GLY A 109 17.49 6.10 -22.03
CA GLY A 109 16.33 5.83 -22.89
C GLY A 109 15.03 5.56 -22.12
N HIS A 110 15.01 5.82 -20.82
CA HIS A 110 13.83 5.70 -19.98
C HIS A 110 13.06 7.01 -19.95
N GLN A 111 11.74 6.92 -20.15
CA GLN A 111 10.83 8.08 -20.09
C GLN A 111 10.08 8.20 -18.76
N LYS A 112 10.21 7.20 -17.87
CA LYS A 112 9.46 7.10 -16.61
C LYS A 112 10.37 6.64 -15.48
N GLN A 113 10.04 7.04 -14.25
CA GLN A 113 10.71 6.58 -13.03
C GLN A 113 10.62 5.05 -12.88
N LEU A 114 11.60 4.46 -12.18
CA LEU A 114 11.71 3.00 -12.01
C LEU A 114 10.44 2.38 -11.41
N PHE A 115 9.87 3.01 -10.37
CA PHE A 115 8.59 2.56 -9.80
C PHE A 115 7.47 2.43 -10.84
N VAL A 116 7.35 3.41 -11.74
CA VAL A 116 6.29 3.40 -12.76
C VAL A 116 6.57 2.30 -13.80
N GLN A 117 7.85 2.05 -14.11
CA GLN A 117 8.23 0.93 -14.96
C GLN A 117 7.90 -0.42 -14.32
N ASP A 118 8.14 -0.58 -13.02
CA ASP A 118 7.79 -1.79 -12.27
C ASP A 118 6.28 -2.04 -12.26
N VAL A 119 5.46 -0.99 -12.09
CA VAL A 119 4.00 -1.10 -12.20
C VAL A 119 3.59 -1.51 -13.62
N LEU A 120 4.16 -0.90 -14.66
CA LEU A 120 3.87 -1.27 -16.05
C LEU A 120 4.29 -2.70 -16.36
N HIS A 121 5.40 -3.18 -15.79
CA HIS A 121 5.82 -4.57 -15.91
C HIS A 121 4.82 -5.51 -15.23
N ALA A 122 4.42 -5.22 -13.99
CA ALA A 122 3.43 -5.98 -13.24
C ALA A 122 2.10 -6.09 -14.00
N LEU A 123 1.64 -5.02 -14.63
CA LEU A 123 0.43 -4.98 -15.47
C LEU A 123 0.48 -5.89 -16.71
N ASN A 124 1.67 -6.35 -17.13
CA ASN A 124 1.84 -7.34 -18.20
C ASN A 124 1.81 -8.79 -17.69
N LEU A 125 1.78 -9.00 -16.37
CA LEU A 125 1.67 -10.31 -15.75
C LEU A 125 0.20 -10.66 -15.48
N PRO A 126 -0.15 -11.94 -15.31
CA PRO A 126 -1.47 -12.34 -14.83
C PRO A 126 -1.82 -11.68 -13.50
N ASP A 127 -3.08 -11.29 -13.31
CA ASP A 127 -3.62 -10.66 -12.09
C ASP A 127 -3.14 -11.29 -10.79
N MET A 128 -3.15 -12.62 -10.71
CA MET A 128 -2.76 -13.38 -9.51
C MET A 128 -1.27 -13.24 -9.15
N GLN A 129 -0.43 -12.69 -10.03
CA GLN A 129 1.00 -12.50 -9.79
C GLN A 129 1.34 -11.11 -9.26
N TRP A 130 0.46 -10.12 -9.47
CA TRP A 130 0.76 -8.74 -9.10
C TRP A 130 -0.28 -8.12 -8.16
N LYS A 131 -1.53 -8.57 -8.16
CA LYS A 131 -2.54 -8.07 -7.21
C LYS A 131 -2.18 -8.56 -5.82
N GLY A 132 -1.95 -7.60 -4.92
CA GLY A 132 -1.77 -7.89 -3.50
C GLY A 132 -3.10 -8.23 -2.83
N PRO A 133 -3.06 -8.74 -1.60
CA PRO A 133 -4.23 -9.25 -0.89
C PRO A 133 -5.23 -8.15 -0.54
N SER A 134 -4.82 -6.87 -0.53
CA SER A 134 -5.71 -5.72 -0.28
C SER A 134 -6.17 -5.02 -1.56
N TRP A 135 -5.87 -5.57 -2.75
CA TRP A 135 -6.25 -4.98 -4.03
C TRP A 135 -7.74 -4.63 -4.11
N ASP A 136 -8.62 -5.55 -3.70
CA ASP A 136 -10.07 -5.35 -3.77
C ASP A 136 -10.56 -4.29 -2.76
N CYS A 137 -9.93 -4.18 -1.59
CA CYS A 137 -10.21 -3.09 -0.64
C CYS A 137 -9.76 -1.73 -1.21
N PHE A 138 -8.60 -1.69 -1.85
CA PHE A 138 -8.08 -0.51 -2.53
C PHE A 138 -8.97 -0.09 -3.72
N TYR A 139 -9.44 -1.05 -4.51
CA TYR A 139 -10.43 -0.83 -5.58
C TYR A 139 -11.72 -0.25 -5.00
N HIS A 140 -12.29 -0.86 -3.96
CA HIS A 140 -13.50 -0.37 -3.30
C HIS A 140 -13.36 1.07 -2.78
N ALA A 141 -12.24 1.39 -2.11
CA ALA A 141 -11.98 2.73 -1.60
C ALA A 141 -11.87 3.75 -2.75
N THR A 142 -11.21 3.37 -3.84
CA THR A 142 -11.07 4.20 -5.05
C THR A 142 -12.40 4.42 -5.77
N PHE A 143 -13.17 3.34 -6.00
CA PHE A 143 -14.48 3.38 -6.65
C PHE A 143 -15.46 4.31 -5.91
N ASN A 144 -15.48 4.22 -4.58
CA ASN A 144 -16.33 5.04 -3.71
C ASN A 144 -15.73 6.40 -3.36
N GLN A 145 -14.55 6.75 -3.89
CA GLN A 145 -13.86 8.03 -3.65
C GLN A 145 -13.65 8.32 -2.16
N ARG A 146 -13.38 7.25 -1.40
CA ARG A 146 -12.98 7.34 0.00
C ARG A 146 -11.60 8.00 0.08
N PRO A 147 -11.35 8.90 1.06
CA PRO A 147 -10.03 9.45 1.22
C PRO A 147 -9.02 8.36 1.60
N ILE A 148 -7.89 8.30 0.87
CA ILE A 148 -6.90 7.23 0.97
C ILE A 148 -5.53 7.79 1.38
N SER A 149 -4.87 7.13 2.32
CA SER A 149 -3.45 7.33 2.59
C SER A 149 -2.64 6.11 2.16
N VAL A 150 -1.63 6.32 1.32
CA VAL A 150 -0.66 5.26 0.99
C VAL A 150 0.57 5.44 1.87
N ILE A 151 0.99 4.39 2.59
CA ILE A 151 2.09 4.39 3.55
C ILE A 151 3.06 3.25 3.19
N THR A 152 4.13 3.55 2.46
CA THR A 152 5.06 2.54 1.93
C THR A 152 6.48 2.76 2.41
N ALA A 153 7.25 1.67 2.54
CA ALA A 153 8.68 1.71 2.80
C ALA A 153 9.53 2.23 1.62
N ARG A 154 8.95 2.43 0.43
CA ARG A 154 9.60 3.12 -0.70
C ARG A 154 10.03 4.53 -0.32
N GLY A 155 11.01 5.08 -1.05
CA GLY A 155 11.44 6.47 -0.89
C GLY A 155 11.39 7.31 -2.16
N HIS A 156 10.66 6.83 -3.16
CA HIS A 156 10.18 7.65 -4.27
C HIS A 156 9.39 8.86 -3.74
N ASN A 157 9.32 9.94 -4.52
CA ASN A 157 8.43 11.04 -4.21
C ASN A 157 6.96 10.61 -4.32
N ALA A 158 6.09 11.31 -3.60
CA ALA A 158 4.65 11.06 -3.62
C ALA A 158 4.07 11.11 -5.05
N ALA A 159 4.52 12.07 -5.86
CA ALA A 159 4.10 12.21 -7.26
C ALA A 159 4.44 10.98 -8.10
N THR A 160 5.63 10.40 -7.94
CA THR A 160 6.02 9.16 -8.62
C THR A 160 5.11 7.99 -8.24
N ILE A 161 4.75 7.86 -6.96
CA ILE A 161 3.85 6.81 -6.49
C ILE A 161 2.45 6.99 -7.10
N GLN A 162 1.96 8.23 -7.14
CA GLN A 162 0.68 8.58 -7.78
C GLN A 162 0.70 8.28 -9.28
N ASP A 163 1.81 8.59 -9.97
CA ASP A 163 1.99 8.29 -11.40
C ASP A 163 1.96 6.78 -11.67
N GLY A 164 2.56 5.97 -10.80
CA GLY A 164 2.46 4.51 -10.91
C GLY A 164 1.00 4.04 -10.71
N VAL A 165 0.29 4.56 -9.71
CA VAL A 165 -1.12 4.20 -9.51
C VAL A 165 -2.01 4.63 -10.69
N LYS A 166 -1.70 5.77 -11.32
CA LYS A 166 -2.37 6.24 -12.53
C LYS A 166 -2.28 5.25 -13.69
N GLU A 167 -1.23 4.42 -13.73
CA GLU A 167 -1.13 3.35 -14.74
C GLU A 167 -2.19 2.26 -14.53
N PHE A 168 -2.58 1.94 -13.29
CA PHE A 168 -3.72 1.02 -13.04
C PHE A 168 -5.04 1.59 -13.58
N VAL A 169 -5.24 2.92 -13.49
CA VAL A 169 -6.40 3.61 -14.06
C VAL A 169 -6.37 3.54 -15.59
N ARG A 170 -5.23 3.86 -16.20
CA ARG A 170 -5.05 3.81 -17.66
C ARG A 170 -5.24 2.41 -18.23
N ALA A 171 -4.84 1.39 -17.48
CA ALA A 171 -5.01 -0.01 -17.85
C ALA A 171 -6.43 -0.55 -17.60
N GLY A 172 -7.31 0.23 -16.93
CA GLY A 172 -8.69 -0.15 -16.65
C GLY A 172 -8.88 -1.02 -15.39
N TYR A 173 -7.85 -1.17 -14.56
CA TYR A 173 -7.93 -1.91 -13.30
C TYR A 173 -8.49 -1.06 -12.15
N LEU A 174 -8.40 0.27 -12.25
CA LEU A 174 -9.08 1.20 -11.35
C LEU A 174 -10.06 2.08 -12.13
N PRO A 175 -11.23 2.39 -11.54
CA PRO A 175 -12.29 3.14 -12.21
C PRO A 175 -11.99 4.65 -12.31
N ALA A 176 -11.13 5.16 -11.43
CA ALA A 176 -10.72 6.55 -11.33
C ALA A 176 -9.42 6.65 -10.52
N GLU A 177 -8.78 7.83 -10.51
CA GLU A 177 -7.70 8.09 -9.57
C GLU A 177 -8.21 8.07 -8.12
N PRO A 178 -7.41 7.58 -7.16
CA PRO A 178 -7.77 7.64 -5.74
C PRO A 178 -7.97 9.07 -5.24
N ASN A 179 -8.91 9.25 -4.31
CA ASN A 179 -9.01 10.48 -3.53
C ASN A 179 -7.90 10.50 -2.48
N TYR A 180 -6.69 10.88 -2.87
CA TYR A 180 -5.54 10.89 -1.96
C TYR A 180 -5.73 11.90 -0.83
N LEU A 181 -5.72 11.41 0.41
CA LEU A 181 -5.50 12.21 1.61
C LEU A 181 -4.01 12.50 1.79
N SER A 182 -3.17 11.48 1.65
CA SER A 182 -1.71 11.60 1.76
C SER A 182 -0.98 10.43 1.08
N VAL A 183 0.31 10.63 0.77
CA VAL A 183 1.22 9.56 0.36
C VAL A 183 2.50 9.71 1.17
N TYR A 184 2.76 8.76 2.06
CA TYR A 184 3.91 8.72 2.95
C TYR A 184 4.87 7.61 2.50
N ALA A 185 5.80 7.97 1.62
CA ALA A 185 6.97 7.16 1.28
C ALA A 185 8.00 7.28 2.41
N VAL A 186 7.90 6.42 3.43
CA VAL A 186 8.52 6.69 4.73
C VAL A 186 10.05 6.65 4.72
N SER A 187 10.68 6.09 3.69
CA SER A 187 12.14 6.15 3.54
C SER A 187 12.63 7.35 2.70
N ASN A 188 11.73 8.17 2.14
CA ASN A 188 12.07 9.42 1.47
C ASN A 188 12.54 10.48 2.49
N LYS A 189 13.67 11.15 2.22
CA LYS A 189 14.29 12.13 3.15
C LYS A 189 13.36 13.28 3.57
N HIS A 190 12.56 13.81 2.64
CA HIS A 190 11.62 14.89 2.91
C HIS A 190 10.48 14.39 3.82
N VAL A 191 9.96 13.20 3.53
CA VAL A 191 8.92 12.55 4.35
C VAL A 191 9.44 12.25 5.75
N ARG A 192 10.68 11.74 5.90
CA ARG A 192 11.29 11.49 7.21
C ARG A 192 11.38 12.75 8.06
N THR A 193 11.79 13.86 7.44
CA THR A 193 11.86 15.16 8.12
C THR A 193 10.46 15.62 8.57
N HIS A 194 9.44 15.46 7.71
CA HIS A 194 8.04 15.73 8.07
C HIS A 194 7.57 14.86 9.25
N LEU A 195 7.93 13.58 9.26
CA LEU A 195 7.66 12.61 10.33
C LEU A 195 8.61 12.73 11.55
N LYS A 196 9.25 13.89 11.72
CA LYS A 196 10.10 14.23 12.88
C LYS A 196 11.32 13.29 13.04
N ASP A 197 11.95 12.93 11.92
CA ASP A 197 13.19 12.16 11.87
C ASP A 197 14.24 12.82 10.97
N PRO A 198 14.70 14.05 11.31
CA PRO A 198 15.69 14.78 10.51
C PRO A 198 17.07 14.12 10.54
N ASP A 199 17.38 13.36 11.59
CA ASP A 199 18.66 12.68 11.78
C ASP A 199 18.70 11.28 11.15
N TYR A 200 17.60 10.84 10.52
CA TYR A 200 17.50 9.55 9.85
C TYR A 200 17.73 8.33 10.76
N LYS A 201 17.34 8.41 12.03
CA LYS A 201 17.58 7.38 13.05
C LYS A 201 16.40 6.42 13.24
N ALA A 202 15.17 6.87 12.93
CA ALA A 202 14.00 6.03 13.13
C ALA A 202 13.98 4.84 12.15
N THR A 203 13.50 3.71 12.64
CA THR A 203 13.24 2.52 11.83
C THR A 203 12.05 2.73 10.90
N ILE A 204 11.95 1.93 9.83
CA ILE A 204 10.79 1.96 8.93
C ILE A 204 9.48 1.69 9.69
N ALA A 205 9.51 0.77 10.66
CA ALA A 205 8.39 0.46 11.54
C ALA A 205 7.90 1.71 12.31
N GLU A 206 8.81 2.42 12.99
CA GLU A 206 8.48 3.64 13.72
C GLU A 206 7.96 4.74 12.78
N LEU A 207 8.55 4.88 11.59
CA LEU A 207 8.10 5.87 10.60
C LEU A 207 6.71 5.54 10.05
N LYS A 208 6.39 4.27 9.81
CA LYS A 208 5.04 3.84 9.43
C LYS A 208 4.02 4.17 10.53
N GLN A 209 4.33 3.93 11.81
CA GLN A 209 3.46 4.35 12.92
C GLN A 209 3.23 5.87 12.91
N ARG A 210 4.30 6.66 12.76
CA ARG A 210 4.18 8.13 12.67
C ARG A 210 3.34 8.57 11.46
N ALA A 211 3.45 7.87 10.33
CA ALA A 211 2.66 8.14 9.13
C ALA A 211 1.17 7.81 9.30
N ILE A 212 0.82 6.76 10.05
CA ILE A 212 -0.58 6.44 10.41
C ILE A 212 -1.17 7.60 11.22
N ARG A 213 -0.46 8.05 12.26
CA ARG A 213 -0.85 9.22 13.06
C ARG A 213 -0.99 10.48 12.22
N ALA A 214 0.02 10.79 11.40
CA ALA A 214 0.00 11.96 10.52
C ALA A 214 -1.18 11.90 9.53
N SER A 215 -1.57 10.71 9.06
CA SER A 215 -2.74 10.53 8.20
C SER A 215 -4.06 10.83 8.93
N VAL A 216 -4.19 10.42 10.19
CA VAL A 216 -5.37 10.77 11.02
C VAL A 216 -5.43 12.27 11.29
N GLU A 217 -4.31 12.86 11.66
CA GLU A 217 -4.21 14.31 11.90
C GLU A 217 -4.52 15.10 10.62
N LYS A 218 -4.02 14.63 9.47
CA LYS A 218 -4.33 15.24 8.16
C LYS A 218 -5.80 15.10 7.79
N ALA A 219 -6.44 13.99 8.12
CA ALA A 219 -7.87 13.82 7.94
C ALA A 219 -8.67 14.86 8.73
N ILE A 220 -8.29 15.09 10.00
CA ILE A 220 -8.92 16.10 10.86
C ILE A 220 -8.66 17.51 10.31
N GLU A 221 -7.45 17.79 9.83
CA GLU A 221 -7.09 19.07 9.22
C GLU A 221 -7.94 19.37 7.97
N VAL A 222 -8.10 18.39 7.09
CA VAL A 222 -8.75 18.58 5.77
C VAL A 222 -10.27 18.47 5.85
N TYR A 223 -10.81 17.54 6.65
CA TYR A 223 -12.24 17.23 6.71
C TYR A 223 -12.93 17.73 7.99
N GLY A 224 -12.16 18.35 8.91
CA GLY A 224 -12.64 18.74 10.23
C GLY A 224 -12.64 17.57 11.22
N TYR A 225 -12.75 17.88 12.51
CA TYR A 225 -12.97 16.86 13.52
C TYR A 225 -14.42 16.35 13.46
N SER A 226 -14.60 15.03 13.45
CA SER A 226 -15.89 14.39 13.66
C SER A 226 -15.72 13.17 14.57
N PRO A 227 -16.54 13.02 15.61
CA PRO A 227 -16.57 11.81 16.44
C PRO A 227 -17.02 10.58 15.64
N HIS A 228 -17.48 10.75 14.40
CA HIS A 228 -17.99 9.68 13.55
C HIS A 228 -17.05 9.31 12.40
N HIS A 229 -15.82 9.86 12.40
CA HIS A 229 -14.77 9.39 11.51
C HIS A 229 -14.38 7.94 11.81
N ARG A 230 -14.07 7.22 10.73
CA ARG A 230 -13.65 5.82 10.76
C ARG A 230 -12.35 5.70 10.00
N PHE A 231 -11.34 5.08 10.61
CA PHE A 231 -10.04 4.86 10.00
C PHE A 231 -9.80 3.35 9.90
N GLY A 232 -9.51 2.86 8.70
CA GLY A 232 -9.15 1.46 8.48
C GLY A 232 -7.77 1.38 7.86
N MET A 233 -6.92 0.47 8.36
CA MET A 233 -5.66 0.12 7.70
C MET A 233 -5.75 -1.32 7.23
N SER A 234 -5.35 -1.56 5.98
CA SER A 234 -5.16 -2.89 5.41
C SER A 234 -3.66 -3.21 5.45
N ASP A 235 -3.29 -4.31 6.10
CA ASP A 235 -1.93 -4.86 6.14
C ASP A 235 -2.03 -6.39 6.31
N ASP A 236 -1.11 -7.13 5.71
CA ASP A 236 -1.08 -8.60 5.69
C ASP A 236 0.21 -9.19 6.27
N ASP A 237 1.23 -8.36 6.55
CA ASP A 237 2.44 -8.79 7.25
C ASP A 237 2.18 -8.82 8.77
N PRO A 238 2.33 -9.97 9.46
CA PRO A 238 2.06 -10.08 10.89
C PRO A 238 2.86 -9.10 11.77
N LYS A 239 4.09 -8.73 11.37
CA LYS A 239 4.91 -7.75 12.10
C LYS A 239 4.36 -6.35 11.91
N ASN A 240 3.91 -6.00 10.70
CA ASN A 240 3.28 -4.70 10.45
C ASN A 240 1.92 -4.58 11.14
N ILE A 241 1.11 -5.65 11.13
CA ILE A 241 -0.20 -5.71 11.79
C ILE A 241 -0.09 -5.30 13.27
N GLN A 242 0.89 -5.86 13.99
CA GLN A 242 1.12 -5.51 15.39
C GLN A 242 1.43 -4.01 15.59
N LEU A 243 2.28 -3.44 14.74
CA LEU A 243 2.67 -2.02 14.80
C LEU A 243 1.48 -1.09 14.53
N VAL A 244 0.62 -1.46 13.58
CA VAL A 244 -0.62 -0.73 13.26
C VAL A 244 -1.58 -0.79 14.45
N ILE A 245 -1.78 -1.96 15.06
CA ILE A 245 -2.66 -2.13 16.23
C ILE A 245 -2.20 -1.23 17.38
N GLU A 246 -0.90 -1.23 17.67
CA GLU A 246 -0.32 -0.39 18.72
C GLU A 246 -0.59 1.10 18.48
N GLU A 247 -0.33 1.57 17.27
CA GLU A 247 -0.49 3.00 16.96
C GLU A 247 -1.97 3.41 16.91
N MET A 248 -2.84 2.58 16.33
CA MET A 248 -4.28 2.81 16.34
C MET A 248 -4.88 2.75 17.75
N THR A 249 -4.32 1.94 18.66
CA THR A 249 -4.71 1.93 20.08
C THR A 249 -4.36 3.24 20.77
N ARG A 250 -3.17 3.79 20.49
CA ARG A 250 -2.77 5.13 20.97
C ARG A 250 -3.69 6.21 20.41
N LEU A 251 -4.01 6.16 19.12
CA LEU A 251 -4.94 7.08 18.47
C LEU A 251 -6.36 6.96 19.03
N LYS A 252 -6.85 5.75 19.31
CA LYS A 252 -8.15 5.53 19.99
C LYS A 252 -8.15 6.12 21.40
N SER A 253 -7.01 6.14 22.07
CA SER A 253 -6.88 6.79 23.39
C SER A 253 -6.91 8.32 23.27
N SER A 254 -6.28 8.89 22.24
CA SER A 254 -6.31 10.34 21.94
C SER A 254 -7.65 10.82 21.36
N TYR A 255 -8.35 9.97 20.61
CA TYR A 255 -9.62 10.25 19.95
C TYR A 255 -10.67 9.16 20.29
N PRO A 256 -11.20 9.13 21.53
CA PRO A 256 -12.04 8.02 22.02
C PRO A 256 -13.34 7.79 21.25
N GLU A 257 -13.86 8.83 20.60
CA GLU A 257 -15.14 8.76 19.89
C GLU A 257 -14.98 8.20 18.47
N MET A 258 -13.84 8.44 17.81
CA MET A 258 -13.54 7.93 16.46
C MET A 258 -13.35 6.42 16.48
N SER A 259 -13.66 5.76 15.36
CA SER A 259 -13.46 4.30 15.22
C SER A 259 -12.21 3.98 14.41
N PHE A 260 -11.46 2.99 14.87
CA PHE A 260 -10.24 2.50 14.22
C PHE A 260 -10.38 1.01 13.94
N PHE A 261 -9.96 0.58 12.76
CA PHE A 261 -10.13 -0.79 12.29
C PHE A 261 -8.82 -1.33 11.68
N MET A 262 -8.48 -2.56 12.03
CA MET A 262 -7.58 -3.39 11.24
C MET A 262 -8.43 -4.15 10.22
N ILE A 263 -8.01 -4.16 8.95
CA ILE A 263 -8.68 -4.89 7.88
C ILE A 263 -7.75 -6.02 7.45
N GLU A 264 -8.13 -7.24 7.80
CA GLU A 264 -7.44 -8.45 7.34
C GLU A 264 -8.14 -8.98 6.08
N THR A 265 -7.33 -9.39 5.11
CA THR A 265 -7.79 -9.90 3.83
C THR A 265 -7.38 -11.37 3.70
N HIS A 266 -8.37 -12.27 3.61
CA HIS A 266 -8.09 -13.71 3.50
C HIS A 266 -9.05 -14.36 2.50
N GLY A 267 -8.52 -14.91 1.40
CA GLY A 267 -9.30 -15.72 0.46
C GLY A 267 -10.45 -15.00 -0.26
N GLY A 268 -10.42 -13.67 -0.36
CA GLY A 268 -11.50 -12.85 -0.95
C GLY A 268 -12.51 -12.33 0.09
N ASP A 269 -12.40 -12.76 1.34
CA ASP A 269 -13.17 -12.23 2.47
C ASP A 269 -12.37 -11.18 3.25
N PHE A 270 -13.10 -10.22 3.84
CA PHE A 270 -12.55 -9.15 4.64
C PHE A 270 -13.03 -9.26 6.08
N ILE A 271 -12.10 -9.32 7.02
CA ILE A 271 -12.41 -9.26 8.45
C ILE A 271 -11.97 -7.91 8.97
N LYS A 272 -12.93 -7.13 9.49
CA LYS A 272 -12.68 -5.84 10.14
C LYS A 272 -12.62 -6.06 11.64
N HIS A 273 -11.46 -5.84 12.23
CA HIS A 273 -11.28 -5.86 13.68
C HIS A 273 -11.29 -4.44 14.22
N GLU A 274 -12.27 -4.11 15.08
CA GLU A 274 -12.28 -2.80 15.74
C GLU A 274 -11.20 -2.73 16.82
N ILE A 275 -10.49 -1.60 16.87
CA ILE A 275 -9.45 -1.33 17.87
C ILE A 275 -10.04 -0.47 18.98
N GLY A 276 -10.02 -1.02 20.20
CA GLY A 276 -10.39 -0.34 21.43
C GLY A 276 -9.19 0.31 22.12
N GLN A 277 -9.46 0.94 23.28
CA GLN A 277 -8.42 1.56 24.11
C GLN A 277 -7.42 0.57 24.71
N HIS A 278 -7.74 -0.72 24.70
CA HIS A 278 -6.90 -1.80 25.23
C HIS A 278 -6.44 -2.78 24.14
N GLY A 279 -6.43 -2.35 22.87
CA GLY A 279 -6.07 -3.20 21.72
C GLY A 279 -7.29 -3.71 20.95
N LEU A 280 -7.10 -4.78 20.19
CA LEU A 280 -8.14 -5.39 19.36
C LEU A 280 -9.35 -5.79 20.22
N LYS A 281 -10.53 -5.25 19.89
CA LYS A 281 -11.80 -5.78 20.34
C LYS A 281 -12.22 -6.81 19.30
N SER A 282 -12.00 -8.08 19.58
CA SER A 282 -12.44 -9.17 18.73
C SER A 282 -13.96 -9.31 18.81
N GLN A 283 -14.68 -8.50 18.03
CA GLN A 283 -15.95 -8.90 17.47
C GLN A 283 -15.65 -9.25 16.02
N LEU A 284 -15.89 -10.51 15.64
CA LEU A 284 -16.02 -10.87 14.24
C LEU A 284 -17.20 -10.07 13.71
N ILE A 285 -16.94 -8.87 13.20
CA ILE A 285 -17.91 -8.13 12.43
C ILE A 285 -17.89 -8.81 11.06
N HIS A 286 -18.60 -9.93 10.95
CA HIS A 286 -19.18 -10.25 9.66
C HIS A 286 -20.08 -9.07 9.33
N ASP A 287 -19.65 -8.19 8.42
CA ASP A 287 -20.52 -7.22 7.75
C ASP A 287 -21.51 -8.00 6.84
N GLY A 288 -22.22 -9.00 7.41
CA GLY A 288 -23.31 -9.75 6.79
C GLY A 288 -24.56 -8.88 6.53
N ALA A 289 -24.43 -7.58 6.76
CA ALA A 289 -25.32 -6.56 6.23
C ALA A 289 -24.47 -5.56 5.42
N SER A 290 -24.30 -5.87 4.14
CA SER A 290 -24.18 -4.90 3.05
C SER A 290 -23.08 -3.84 3.18
N GLN A 291 -21.81 -4.26 3.16
CA GLN A 291 -20.74 -3.34 2.76
C GLN A 291 -19.74 -3.90 1.75
N LEU A 292 -19.72 -5.22 1.51
CA LEU A 292 -18.90 -5.84 0.47
C LEU A 292 -19.57 -7.12 -0.09
N ASP A 293 -20.81 -7.01 -0.59
CA ASP A 293 -21.39 -8.03 -1.51
C ASP A 293 -20.81 -7.83 -2.93
N LEU A 294 -19.49 -7.69 -3.07
CA LEU A 294 -18.85 -7.51 -4.38
C LEU A 294 -18.92 -8.79 -5.22
N PHE A 295 -19.15 -9.95 -4.60
CA PHE A 295 -19.12 -11.26 -5.25
C PHE A 295 -20.26 -12.21 -4.87
N ASP A 296 -21.31 -11.76 -4.19
CA ASP A 296 -22.46 -12.63 -3.88
C ASP A 296 -23.26 -12.95 -5.16
N PRO A 297 -23.27 -14.21 -5.65
CA PRO A 297 -24.00 -14.61 -6.85
C PRO A 297 -25.52 -14.54 -6.68
N THR A 298 -26.03 -14.29 -5.47
CA THR A 298 -27.46 -14.26 -5.16
C THR A 298 -28.12 -12.89 -5.36
N ARG A 299 -27.36 -11.81 -5.61
CA ARG A 299 -27.92 -10.55 -6.15
C ARG A 299 -28.05 -10.58 -7.68
N ARG A 300 -28.63 -11.65 -8.20
CA ARG A 300 -29.23 -11.64 -9.56
C ARG A 300 -30.66 -11.15 -9.39
N LYS A 301 -30.97 -9.91 -9.81
CA LYS A 301 -32.38 -9.58 -10.04
C LYS A 301 -32.88 -10.44 -11.22
N PRO A 302 -34.16 -10.86 -11.20
CA PRO A 302 -34.77 -11.63 -12.29
C PRO A 302 -34.72 -10.90 -13.64
#